data_AF-A0A1I0VN03-F1
#
_entry.id   AF-A0A1I0VN03-F1
#
_cell.length_a   1.000
_cell.length_b   1.000
_cell.length_c   1.000
_cell.angle_alpha   90.00
_cell.angle_beta   90.00
_cell.angle_gamma   90.00
#
_symmetry.space_group_name_H-M   'P 1'
#
loop_
_entity.id
_entity.type
_entity.pdbx_description
1 polymer ?
#
loop_
_entity_poly.entity_id
_entity_poly.type
_entity_poly.pdbx_seq_one_letter_code
_entity_poly.pdbx_strand_id
1 'polypeptide(L)'
;MRTTVTIDDDLAVLLEKKRRATGATFKDVLNEALRDGLLHDVPAQKDRRERFRTKPLPLGEPLLDDLTDTGEVLSYLDGERSR
;
A
#
# COMPACT_ATOMS: atom_id res chain seq x y z
N MET A 1 27.90 -2.42 -23.49
CA MET A 1 27.49 -1.89 -24.82
C MET A 1 27.59 -0.37 -24.79
N ARG A 2 27.89 0.28 -25.92
CA ARG A 2 27.81 1.75 -26.04
C ARG A 2 26.59 2.11 -26.87
N THR A 3 25.70 2.89 -26.26
CA THR A 3 24.41 3.27 -26.85
C THR A 3 24.19 4.74 -26.58
N THR A 4 23.57 5.43 -27.52
CA THR A 4 23.06 6.79 -27.32
C THR A 4 21.59 6.69 -26.93
N VAL A 5 21.22 7.33 -25.82
CA VAL A 5 19.84 7.36 -25.32
C VAL A 5 19.40 8.82 -25.21
N THR A 6 18.17 9.08 -25.62
CA THR A 6 17.50 10.37 -25.36
C THR A 6 16.69 10.21 -24.08
N ILE A 7 16.78 11.18 -23.17
CA ILE A 7 16.06 11.20 -21.89
C ILE A 7 15.35 12.54 -21.74
N ASP A 8 14.26 12.54 -20.99
CA ASP A 8 13.52 13.76 -20.68
C ASP A 8 14.30 14.65 -19.69
N ASP A 9 13.99 15.96 -19.69
CA ASP A 9 14.70 16.97 -18.90
C ASP A 9 14.61 16.71 -17.39
N ASP A 10 13.49 16.17 -16.91
CA ASP A 10 13.29 15.82 -15.50
C ASP A 10 14.23 14.69 -15.06
N LEU A 11 14.38 13.65 -15.88
CA LEU A 11 15.33 12.57 -15.66
C LEU A 11 16.77 13.08 -15.67
N ALA A 12 17.11 13.99 -16.58
CA ALA A 12 18.44 14.61 -16.62
C ALA A 12 18.75 15.34 -15.30
N VAL A 13 17.80 16.10 -14.74
CA VAL A 13 17.95 16.78 -13.45
C VAL A 13 18.12 15.78 -12.30
N LEU A 14 17.33 14.70 -12.27
CA LEU A 14 17.42 13.68 -11.23
C LEU A 14 18.76 12.94 -11.24
N LEU A 15 19.23 12.53 -12.43
CA LEU A 15 20.51 11.87 -12.61
C LEU A 15 21.67 12.78 -12.21
N GLU A 16 21.62 14.07 -12.57
CA GLU A 16 22.64 15.04 -12.19
C GLU A 16 22.67 15.27 -10.67
N LYS A 17 21.51 15.33 -10.02
CA LYS A 17 21.42 15.42 -8.56
C LYS A 17 22.04 14.21 -7.87
N LYS A 18 21.71 12.99 -8.34
CA LYS A 18 22.29 11.75 -7.80
C LYS A 18 23.80 11.69 -8.04
N ARG A 19 24.28 12.12 -9.22
CA ARG A 19 25.70 12.24 -9.54
C ARG A 19 26.46 13.15 -8.58
N ARG A 20 25.93 14.33 -8.28
CA ARG A 20 26.54 15.27 -7.33
C ARG A 20 26.58 14.73 -5.91
N ALA A 21 25.54 13.99 -5.51
CA ALA A 21 25.45 13.40 -4.18
C ALA A 21 26.44 12.24 -3.97
N THR A 22 26.67 11.43 -5.01
CA THR A 22 27.54 10.23 -4.92
C THR A 22 28.98 10.49 -5.38
N GLY A 23 29.23 11.54 -6.17
CA GLY A 23 30.52 11.79 -6.81
C GLY A 23 30.86 10.83 -7.96
N ALA A 24 29.92 9.97 -8.35
CA ALA A 24 30.13 8.99 -9.42
C ALA A 24 30.04 9.62 -10.82
N THR A 25 30.40 8.88 -11.87
CA THR A 25 30.24 9.38 -13.25
C THR A 25 28.77 9.30 -13.70
N PHE A 26 28.38 10.13 -14.67
CA PHE A 26 27.02 10.08 -15.24
C PHE A 26 26.66 8.67 -15.76
N LYS A 27 27.64 7.99 -16.38
CA LYS A 27 27.48 6.61 -16.85
C LYS A 27 27.17 5.65 -15.70
N ASP A 28 27.86 5.78 -14.57
CA ASP A 28 27.66 4.87 -13.43
C ASP A 28 26.27 5.08 -12.84
N VAL A 29 25.88 6.34 -12.61
CA VAL A 29 24.57 6.72 -12.08
C VAL A 29 23.43 6.25 -12.99
N LEU A 30 23.57 6.43 -14.31
CA LEU A 30 22.57 5.99 -15.28
C LEU A 30 22.43 4.46 -15.30
N ASN A 31 23.56 3.73 -15.32
CA ASN A 31 23.52 2.27 -15.33
C ASN A 31 22.98 1.68 -14.03
N GLU A 32 23.31 2.28 -12.88
CA GLU A 32 22.76 1.89 -11.59
C GLU A 32 21.24 2.11 -11.57
N ALA A 33 20.77 3.30 -11.95
CA ALA A 33 19.33 3.59 -12.01
C ALA A 33 18.58 2.63 -12.95
N LEU A 34 19.15 2.30 -14.11
CA LEU A 34 18.55 1.33 -15.03
C LEU A 34 18.54 -0.10 -14.47
N ARG A 35 19.60 -0.53 -13.77
CA ARG A 35 19.63 -1.85 -13.12
C ARG A 35 18.61 -1.93 -12.01
N ASP A 36 18.54 -0.93 -11.14
CA ASP A 36 17.57 -0.88 -10.06
C ASP A 36 16.15 -0.92 -10.63
N GLY A 37 15.89 -0.11 -11.67
CA GLY A 37 14.62 -0.13 -12.39
C GLY A 37 14.29 -1.52 -12.95
N LEU A 38 15.18 -2.11 -13.75
CA LEU A 38 14.91 -3.38 -14.42
C LEU A 38 14.89 -4.60 -13.48
N LEU A 39 15.65 -4.58 -12.38
CA LEU A 39 15.64 -5.65 -11.38
C LEU A 39 14.40 -5.59 -10.48
N HIS A 40 13.87 -4.39 -10.23
CA HIS A 40 12.67 -4.18 -9.42
C HIS A 40 11.36 -4.14 -10.24
N ASP A 41 11.45 -3.96 -11.56
CA ASP A 41 10.33 -4.00 -12.51
C ASP A 41 10.09 -5.40 -13.09
N VAL A 42 10.92 -6.40 -12.73
CA VAL A 42 10.41 -7.77 -12.65
C VAL A 42 9.30 -7.70 -11.61
N PRO A 43 8.02 -7.91 -11.95
CA PRO A 43 6.98 -7.89 -10.95
C PRO A 43 7.42 -8.88 -9.89
N ALA A 44 7.74 -8.38 -8.70
CA ALA A 44 8.05 -9.18 -7.53
C ALA A 44 6.76 -9.87 -7.09
N GLN A 45 6.24 -10.71 -7.97
CA GLN A 45 4.95 -11.36 -8.01
C GLN A 45 3.83 -10.56 -7.34
N LYS A 46 3.87 -9.22 -7.38
CA LYS A 46 3.34 -8.31 -6.35
C LYS A 46 2.82 -9.13 -5.17
N ASP A 47 3.76 -9.74 -4.41
CA ASP A 47 3.48 -10.79 -3.41
C ASP A 47 2.10 -10.54 -2.91
N ARG A 48 1.13 -11.39 -3.32
CA ARG A 48 -0.30 -11.18 -3.10
C ARG A 48 -0.43 -10.83 -1.63
N ARG A 49 -0.39 -9.54 -1.28
CA ARG A 49 -0.40 -9.11 0.10
C ARG A 49 -1.72 -9.65 0.55
N GLU A 50 -1.68 -10.68 1.40
CA GLU A 50 -2.87 -11.38 1.79
C GLU A 50 -3.83 -10.30 2.24
N ARG A 51 -5.01 -10.25 1.61
CA ARG A 51 -5.97 -9.19 1.90
C ARG A 51 -6.14 -9.17 3.41
N PHE A 52 -5.89 -8.02 4.03
CA PHE A 52 -6.06 -7.86 5.47
C PHE A 52 -7.49 -8.33 5.82
N ARG A 53 -7.59 -9.32 6.69
CA ARG A 53 -8.86 -9.86 7.20
C ARG A 53 -8.88 -9.70 8.71
N THR A 54 -9.89 -9.01 9.21
CA THR A 54 -10.17 -8.96 10.64
C THR A 54 -10.55 -10.36 11.13
N LYS A 55 -9.85 -10.87 12.14
CA LYS A 55 -10.22 -12.14 12.78
C LYS A 55 -11.51 -11.93 13.59
N PRO A 56 -12.56 -12.73 13.39
CA PRO A 56 -13.76 -12.64 14.21
C PRO A 56 -13.45 -13.05 15.66
N LEU A 57 -14.10 -12.40 16.61
CA LEU A 57 -14.07 -12.77 18.03
C LEU A 57 -15.40 -13.46 18.38
N PRO A 58 -15.40 -14.58 19.13
CA PRO A 58 -16.65 -15.16 19.60
C PRO A 58 -17.30 -14.23 20.62
N LEU A 59 -18.45 -13.65 20.27
CA LEU A 59 -19.21 -12.74 21.14
C LEU A 59 -20.31 -13.43 21.94
N GLY A 60 -20.53 -14.74 21.73
CA GLY A 60 -21.61 -15.50 22.34
C GLY A 60 -22.94 -15.34 21.59
N GLU A 61 -24.03 -15.72 22.25
CA GLU A 61 -25.38 -15.59 21.71
C GLU A 61 -25.85 -14.13 21.83
N PRO A 62 -26.50 -13.58 20.80
CA PRO A 62 -27.04 -12.23 20.85
C PRO A 62 -28.19 -12.17 21.87
N LEU A 63 -28.33 -11.01 22.53
CA LEU A 63 -29.40 -10.77 23.52
C LEU A 63 -30.78 -10.57 22.88
N LEU A 64 -30.80 -10.29 21.56
CA LEU A 64 -31.98 -10.01 20.76
C LEU A 64 -31.96 -10.93 19.53
N ASP A 65 -33.16 -11.26 19.05
CA ASP A 65 -33.33 -12.16 17.90
C ASP A 65 -32.90 -11.48 16.59
N ASP A 66 -33.16 -10.17 16.45
CA ASP A 66 -32.76 -9.38 15.28
C ASP A 66 -32.02 -8.09 15.67
N LEU A 67 -30.70 -8.09 15.46
CA LEU A 67 -29.85 -6.90 15.67
C LEU A 67 -29.95 -5.87 14.53
N THR A 68 -30.65 -6.19 13.44
CA THR A 68 -30.87 -5.29 12.30
C THR A 68 -32.13 -4.46 12.44
N ASP A 69 -33.07 -4.86 13.32
CA ASP A 69 -34.18 -4.02 13.73
C ASP A 69 -33.68 -2.98 14.74
N THR A 70 -33.37 -1.79 14.23
CA THR A 70 -32.93 -0.67 15.07
C THR A 70 -33.95 -0.26 16.13
N GLY A 71 -35.25 -0.45 15.89
CA GLY A 71 -36.31 -0.08 16.83
C GLY A 71 -36.38 -1.02 18.02
N GLU A 72 -36.28 -2.33 17.76
CA GLU A 72 -36.18 -3.36 18.80
C GLU A 72 -34.93 -3.16 19.67
N VAL A 73 -33.78 -2.95 19.03
CA VAL A 73 -32.51 -2.70 19.73
C VAL A 73 -32.59 -1.48 20.62
N LEU A 74 -33.15 -0.37 20.13
CA LEU A 74 -33.32 0.86 20.93
C LEU A 74 -34.28 0.64 22.09
N SER A 75 -35.40 -0.06 21.88
CA SER A 75 -36.40 -0.35 22.93
C SER A 75 -35.80 -1.20 24.06
N TYR A 76 -34.96 -2.18 23.71
CA TYR A 76 -34.22 -2.98 24.69
C TYR A 76 -33.22 -2.13 25.50
N LEU A 77 -32.47 -1.23 24.84
CA LEU A 77 -31.48 -0.37 25.49
C LEU A 77 -32.09 0.72 26.36
N ASP A 78 -33.23 1.29 25.94
CA ASP A 78 -33.96 2.33 26.70
C ASP A 78 -34.70 1.78 27.92
N GLY A 79 -34.72 0.45 28.08
CA GLY A 79 -35.21 -0.21 29.28
C GLY A 79 -36.73 -0.23 29.34
N GLU A 80 -37.35 -1.21 28.68
CA GLU A 80 -38.56 -1.87 29.17
C GLU A 80 -38.29 -2.63 30.51
N ARG A 81 -37.69 -1.90 31.45
CA ARG A 81 -37.66 -2.12 32.89
C ARG A 81 -37.99 -0.83 33.66
N SER A 82 -38.81 0.03 33.05
CA SER A 82 -39.63 1.00 33.77
C SER A 82 -41.10 0.55 33.82
N ARG A 83 -41.34 -0.65 34.37
CA ARG A 83 -42.51 -1.00 35.18
C ARG A 83 -42.40 -2.40 35.77
#